data_AF-A0A5B7GZC0-F1
#
_entry.id   AF-A0A5B7GZC0-F1
#
_cell.length_a   1.000
_cell.length_b   1.000
_cell.length_c   1.000
_cell.angle_alpha   90.00
_cell.angle_beta   90.00
_cell.angle_gamma   90.00
#
_symmetry.space_group_name_H-M   'P 1'
#
loop_
_entity.id
_entity.type
_entity.pdbx_description
1 polymer ?
#
loop_
_entity_poly.entity_id
_entity_poly.type
_entity_poly.pdbx_seq_one_letter_code
_entity_poly.pdbx_strand_id
1 'polypeptide(L)' 'MWESVSAGARLEATFLFLAAGCSFTRLQYHTRISRTSLSIIILETCQAIYDAQKDDYMKVRVV' A
#
# COMPACT_ATOMS: atom_id res chain seq x y z
N MET A 1 -11.42 -6.63 10.87
CA MET A 1 -12.51 -5.81 10.25
C MET A 1 -12.31 -5.49 8.76
N TRP A 2 -11.10 -5.54 8.18
CA TRP A 2 -10.90 -5.50 6.70
C TRP A 2 -10.41 -6.80 6.11
N GLU A 3 -10.57 -7.89 6.86
CA GLU A 3 -10.43 -9.25 6.34
C GLU A 3 -11.44 -9.56 5.22
N SER A 4 -12.47 -8.71 5.07
CA SER A 4 -13.42 -8.77 3.95
C SER A 4 -12.98 -8.00 2.71
N VAL A 5 -11.93 -7.16 2.79
CA VAL A 5 -11.36 -6.47 1.63
C VAL A 5 -10.34 -7.42 1.01
N SER A 6 -10.64 -7.89 -0.20
CA SER A 6 -9.75 -8.74 -1.00
C SER A 6 -8.31 -8.22 -0.96
N ALA A 7 -7.34 -9.12 -0.80
CA ALA A 7 -5.92 -8.79 -0.86
C ALA A 7 -5.57 -8.00 -2.14
N GLY A 8 -6.27 -8.29 -3.25
CA GLY A 8 -6.13 -7.55 -4.51
C GLY A 8 -6.56 -6.09 -4.40
N ALA A 9 -7.69 -5.80 -3.73
CA ALA A 9 -8.15 -4.42 -3.52
C ALA A 9 -7.22 -3.63 -2.58
N ARG A 10 -6.59 -4.30 -1.61
CA ARG A 10 -5.55 -3.70 -0.76
C ARG A 10 -4.31 -3.36 -1.57
N LEU A 11 -3.86 -4.29 -2.41
CA LEU A 11 -2.71 -4.08 -3.29
C LEU A 11 -2.97 -2.97 -4.31
N GLU A 12 -4.16 -2.96 -4.93
CA GLU A 12 -4.57 -1.96 -5.91
C GLU A 12 -4.63 -0.56 -5.30
N ALA A 13 -5.18 -0.40 -4.08
CA ALA A 13 -5.19 0.88 -3.38
C ALA A 13 -3.77 1.40 -3.11
N THR A 14 -2.86 0.52 -2.72
CA THR A 14 -1.45 0.86 -2.49
C THR A 14 -0.73 1.18 -3.78
N PHE A 15 -0.98 0.42 -4.85
CA PHE A 15 -0.41 0.68 -6.15
C PHE A 15 -0.94 1.99 -6.75
N LEU A 16 -2.22 2.32 -6.56
CA LEU A 16 -2.79 3.62 -6.88
C LEU A 16 -2.12 4.75 -6.10
N PHE A 17 -1.82 4.55 -4.82
CA PHE A 17 -1.09 5.55 -4.03
C PHE A 17 0.34 5.76 -4.57
N LEU A 18 1.07 4.67 -4.83
CA LEU A 18 2.45 4.71 -5.33
C LEU A 18 2.55 5.23 -6.77
N ALA A 19 1.71 4.72 -7.67
CA ALA A 19 1.74 5.04 -9.10
C ALA A 19 1.10 6.39 -9.43
N ALA A 20 0.02 6.78 -8.72
CA ALA A 20 -0.70 8.02 -9.03
C ALA A 20 -0.25 9.22 -8.18
N GLY A 21 0.59 9.02 -7.15
CA GLY A 21 1.03 10.09 -6.24
C GLY A 21 -0.14 10.84 -5.59
N CYS A 22 -1.30 10.18 -5.48
CA CYS A 22 -2.55 10.85 -5.13
C CYS A 22 -2.67 11.04 -3.62
N SER A 23 -3.10 12.23 -3.21
CA SER A 23 -3.42 12.52 -1.81
C SER A 23 -4.53 11.59 -1.30
N PHE A 24 -4.47 11.22 -0.01
CA PHE A 24 -5.40 10.31 0.64
C PHE A 24 -6.90 10.65 0.43
N THR A 25 -7.22 11.92 0.20
CA THR A 25 -8.58 12.39 -0.11
C THR A 25 -9.12 11.78 -1.41
N ARG A 26 -8.30 11.70 -2.47
CA ARG A 26 -8.69 11.14 -3.76
C ARG A 26 -8.82 9.62 -3.71
N LEU A 27 -7.98 8.98 -2.91
CA LEU A 27 -8.03 7.55 -2.66
C LEU A 27 -9.27 7.17 -1.83
N GLN A 28 -9.68 8.01 -0.88
CA GLN A 28 -10.93 7.87 -0.13
C GLN A 28 -12.16 7.90 -1.04
N TYR A 29 -12.19 8.76 -2.06
CA TYR A 29 -13.29 8.77 -3.06
C TYR A 29 -13.30 7.50 -3.92
N HIS A 30 -12.13 7.01 -4.32
CA HIS A 30 -12.02 5.84 -5.20
C HIS A 30 -12.35 4.53 -4.47
N THR A 31 -11.88 4.38 -3.24
CA THR A 31 -12.03 3.14 -2.45
C THR A 31 -13.24 3.15 -1.52
N ARG A 32 -13.86 4.31 -1.31
CA ARG A 32 -14.93 4.54 -0.31
C ARG A 32 -14.52 4.18 1.13
N ILE A 33 -13.22 4.11 1.41
CA ILE A 33 -12.68 3.81 2.74
C ILE A 33 -12.26 5.13 3.42
N SER A 34 -12.46 5.24 4.74
CA SER A 34 -12.10 6.44 5.49
C SER A 34 -10.58 6.71 5.43
N ARG A 35 -10.21 7.99 5.51
CA ARG A 35 -8.82 8.45 5.31
C ARG A 35 -7.83 7.81 6.30
N THR A 36 -8.21 7.76 7.57
CA THR A 36 -7.40 7.19 8.66
C THR A 36 -7.13 5.73 8.42
N SER A 37 -8.16 5.03 7.95
CA SER A 37 -8.11 3.62 7.63
C SER A 37 -7.18 3.34 6.46
N LEU A 38 -7.34 4.06 5.36
CA LEU A 38 -6.44 3.97 4.20
C LEU A 38 -4.98 4.20 4.55
N SER A 39 -4.69 5.21 5.39
CA SER A 39 -3.31 5.51 5.78
C SER A 39 -2.63 4.31 6.44
N ILE A 40 -3.33 3.62 7.35
CA ILE A 40 -2.81 2.44 8.04
C ILE A 40 -2.61 1.29 7.04
N ILE A 41 -3.57 1.05 6.13
CA ILE A 41 -3.48 -0.04 5.13
C ILE A 41 -2.27 0.14 4.23
N ILE A 42 -2.12 1.34 3.68
CA ILE A 42 -1.09 1.63 2.68
C ILE A 42 0.28 1.48 3.32
N LEU A 43 0.46 1.97 4.55
CA LEU A 43 1.70 1.77 5.29
C LEU A 43 1.99 0.29 5.54
N GLU A 44 1.02 -0.46 6.07
CA GLU A 44 1.16 -1.90 6.33
C GLU A 44 1.48 -2.71 5.06
N THR A 45 0.81 -2.40 3.95
CA THR A 45 1.04 -3.09 2.67
C THR A 45 2.35 -2.69 2.02
N CYS A 46 2.72 -1.40 2.05
CA CYS A 46 4.05 -0.96 1.62
C CYS A 46 5.14 -1.65 2.44
N GLN A 47 4.96 -1.78 3.75
CA GLN A 47 5.90 -2.46 4.63
C GLN A 47 5.99 -3.96 4.32
N ALA A 48 4.86 -4.63 4.05
CA ALA A 48 4.84 -6.03 3.62
C ALA A 48 5.50 -6.24 2.24
N ILE A 49 5.26 -5.34 1.29
CA ILE A 49 5.93 -5.38 -0.03
C ILE A 49 7.44 -5.17 0.15
N TYR A 50 7.83 -4.20 0.97
CA TYR A 50 9.24 -3.97 1.30
C TYR A 50 9.86 -5.19 1.98
N ASP A 51 9.17 -5.83 2.94
CA ASP A 51 9.68 -7.01 3.62
C ASP A 51 9.84 -8.21 2.68
N ALA A 52 8.90 -8.40 1.75
CA ALA A 52 8.96 -9.47 0.75
C ALA A 52 10.05 -9.22 -0.31
N GLN A 53 10.31 -7.96 -0.66
CA GLN A 53 11.17 -7.61 -1.79
C GLN A 53 12.57 -7.12 -1.38
N LYS A 54 12.79 -6.75 -0.11
CA LYS A 54 14.12 -6.32 0.40
C LYS A 54 15.18 -7.40 0.25
N ASP A 55 14.82 -8.67 0.40
CA ASP A 55 15.78 -9.78 0.33
C ASP A 55 16.31 -10.00 -1.08
N ASP A 56 15.47 -9.74 -2.08
CA ASP A 56 15.78 -9.99 -3.48
C ASP A 56 16.38 -8.73 -4.17
N TYR A 57 15.86 -7.53 -3.86
CA TYR A 57 16.22 -6.29 -4.55
C TYR A 57 17.04 -5.30 -3.72
N MET A 58 17.05 -5.39 -2.39
CA MET A 58 17.86 -4.52 -1.51
C MET A 58 19.11 -5.20 -0.97
N LYS A 59 19.65 -6.17 -1.72
CA LYS A 59 21.07 -6.54 -1.60
C LYS A 59 21.92 -5.35 -2.05
N VAL A 60 22.04 -4.35 -1.18
CA VAL A 60 23.05 -3.31 -1.31
C VAL A 60 24.37 -4.05 -1.18
N ARG A 61 25.00 -4.34 -2.31
CA ARG A 61 26.40 -4.73 -2.37
C ARG A 61 27.18 -3.52 -1.86
N VAL A 62 27.41 -3.47 -0.56
CA VAL A 62 28.40 -2.57 0.04
C VAL A 62 29.73 -2.97 -0.57
N VAL A 63 30.19 -2.16 -1.52
CA VAL A 63 31.56 -2.17 -2.05
C VAL A 63 32.41 -1.31 -1.14
#